data_AF-A0A6A4K2B4-F1
#
_entry.id   AF-A0A6A4K2B4-F1
#
_cell.length_a   1.000
_cell.length_b   1.000
_cell.length_c   1.000
_cell.angle_alpha   90.00
_cell.angle_beta   90.00
_cell.angle_gamma   90.00
#
_symmetry.space_group_name_H-M   'P 1'
#
loop_
_entity.id
_entity.type
_entity.pdbx_description
1 polymer ?
#
loop_
_entity_poly.entity_id
_entity_poly.type
_entity_poly.pdbx_seq_one_letter_code
_entity_poly.pdbx_strand_id
1 'polypeptide(L)'
;MELGDTKLRSGSPGGTSGSVGDEGVGTEKRRGRCKWFNVAKGWGFITPDDGGQDIFVHQSVIQMTGFRSLGDDEEVEFECKTSDKGLEATLVSGPEGADCAGSHRRPQTRKRFRKIRCYNCGEFANHIAAKCTLGPQPKRCHHCKSEDHLIAECPTRKRNSTSGPSTGGAAASTSGGEDMSNGSQADDVSSGLASLTLKNGNQSDKK
;
A
#
# COMPACT_ATOMS: atom_id res chain seq x y z
N MET A 1 37.02 -43.08 -63.96
CA MET A 1 37.14 -41.85 -64.76
C MET A 1 36.36 -42.13 -66.04
N GLU A 2 35.31 -41.47 -66.47
CA GLU A 2 34.47 -40.33 -66.03
C GLU A 2 33.32 -40.27 -67.07
N LEU A 3 32.10 -39.90 -66.64
CA LEU A 3 31.06 -39.06 -67.30
C LEU A 3 30.52 -39.48 -68.69
N GLY A 4 29.22 -39.41 -69.01
CA GLY A 4 28.08 -38.84 -68.31
C GLY A 4 26.82 -38.95 -69.17
N ASP A 5 25.69 -39.27 -68.54
CA ASP A 5 24.37 -39.38 -69.16
C ASP A 5 23.61 -38.06 -69.06
N THR A 6 23.25 -37.50 -70.21
CA THR A 6 22.28 -36.40 -70.33
C THR A 6 20.87 -36.93 -70.58
N LYS A 7 19.94 -36.68 -69.66
CA LYS A 7 18.55 -36.38 -70.03
C LYS A 7 17.86 -35.51 -68.97
N LEU A 8 17.52 -34.31 -69.41
CA LEU A 8 16.67 -33.34 -68.71
C LEU A 8 15.30 -33.94 -68.39
N ARG A 9 14.81 -33.76 -67.15
CA ARG A 9 13.37 -33.61 -66.85
C ARG A 9 13.18 -32.50 -65.83
N SER A 10 12.36 -31.56 -66.27
CA SER A 10 11.87 -30.33 -65.65
C SER A 10 10.98 -30.57 -64.43
N GLY A 11 10.97 -29.61 -63.50
CA GLY A 11 9.88 -29.40 -62.54
C GLY A 11 10.30 -29.05 -61.12
N SER A 12 10.53 -27.76 -60.84
CA SER A 12 10.22 -27.14 -59.53
C SER A 12 8.75 -26.63 -59.59
N PRO A 13 8.07 -26.23 -58.49
CA PRO A 13 8.54 -25.92 -57.13
C PRO A 13 7.58 -26.42 -56.01
N GLY A 14 7.82 -26.02 -54.75
CA GLY A 14 6.72 -25.80 -53.80
C GLY A 14 6.66 -26.67 -52.55
N GLY A 15 7.70 -26.63 -51.71
CA GLY A 15 7.54 -26.95 -50.29
C GLY A 15 6.74 -25.82 -49.63
N THR A 16 5.45 -26.05 -49.39
CA THR A 16 4.59 -25.12 -48.66
C THR A 16 5.07 -25.04 -47.22
N SER A 17 5.84 -24.00 -46.92
CA SER A 17 5.95 -23.48 -45.56
C SER A 17 4.52 -23.18 -45.11
N GLY A 18 4.04 -23.94 -44.13
CA GLY A 18 2.73 -23.74 -43.53
C GLY A 18 2.64 -22.30 -43.03
N SER A 19 1.96 -21.47 -43.81
CA SER A 19 1.40 -20.22 -43.30
C SER A 19 0.34 -20.64 -42.31
N VAL A 20 0.64 -20.50 -41.02
CA VAL A 20 -0.39 -20.32 -40.02
C VAL A 20 -1.18 -19.10 -40.47
N GLY A 21 -2.37 -19.34 -41.02
CA GLY A 21 -3.39 -18.30 -41.15
C GLY A 21 -3.81 -17.94 -39.73
N ASP A 22 -3.11 -16.98 -39.14
CA ASP A 22 -3.68 -16.15 -38.07
C ASP A 22 -4.67 -15.20 -38.78
N GLU A 23 -5.81 -15.77 -39.16
CA GLU A 23 -6.98 -14.99 -39.52
C GLU A 23 -7.38 -14.21 -38.27
N GLY A 24 -7.18 -12.90 -38.34
CA GLY A 24 -7.39 -11.96 -37.26
C GLY A 24 -8.69 -12.24 -36.52
N VAL A 25 -8.55 -12.62 -35.25
CA VAL A 25 -9.64 -12.55 -34.28
C VAL A 25 -10.17 -11.13 -34.32
N GLY A 26 -11.38 -10.98 -34.87
CA GLY A 26 -12.08 -9.72 -35.01
C GLY A 26 -12.32 -9.12 -33.63
N THR A 27 -11.37 -8.31 -33.20
CA THR A 27 -11.51 -7.43 -32.06
C THR A 27 -12.30 -6.21 -32.50
N GLU A 28 -13.60 -6.44 -32.71
CA GLU A 28 -14.54 -5.39 -33.08
C GLU A 28 -14.71 -4.43 -31.90
N LYS A 29 -14.57 -3.12 -32.17
CA LYS A 29 -14.89 -2.08 -31.21
C LYS A 29 -16.41 -2.00 -31.06
N ARG A 30 -16.87 -2.22 -29.83
CA ARG A 30 -18.28 -2.18 -29.44
C ARG A 30 -18.50 -1.02 -28.47
N ARG A 31 -19.74 -0.52 -28.43
CA ARG A 31 -20.18 0.52 -27.49
C ARG A 31 -20.99 -0.11 -26.37
N GLY A 32 -20.88 0.49 -25.19
CA GLY A 32 -21.66 0.12 -24.03
C GLY A 32 -21.53 1.13 -22.92
N ARG A 33 -22.18 0.82 -21.80
CA ARG A 33 -22.14 1.64 -20.59
C ARG A 33 -21.56 0.86 -19.43
N CYS A 34 -20.73 1.53 -18.63
CA CYS A 34 -20.20 0.92 -17.42
C CYS A 34 -21.33 0.70 -16.41
N LYS A 35 -21.64 -0.57 -16.14
CA LYS A 35 -22.70 -0.95 -15.20
C LYS A 35 -22.30 -0.61 -13.77
N TRP A 36 -21.07 -0.98 -13.42
CA TRP A 36 -20.44 -0.65 -12.15
C TRP A 36 -18.95 -0.94 -12.21
N PHE A 37 -18.17 -0.16 -11.47
CA PHE A 37 -16.74 -0.35 -11.35
C PHE A 37 -16.29 -0.31 -9.90
N ASN A 38 -15.64 -1.38 -9.45
CA ASN A 38 -15.04 -1.40 -8.11
C ASN A 38 -13.65 -0.80 -8.15
N VAL A 39 -13.57 0.47 -7.82
CA VAL A 39 -12.34 1.25 -7.81
C VAL A 39 -11.27 0.71 -6.86
N ALA A 40 -11.68 0.12 -5.74
CA ALA A 40 -10.75 -0.42 -4.75
C ALA A 40 -10.13 -1.75 -5.22
N LYS A 41 -10.87 -2.53 -6.00
CA LYS A 41 -10.37 -3.80 -6.55
C LYS A 41 -9.81 -3.67 -7.97
N GLY A 42 -10.13 -2.60 -8.70
CA GLY A 42 -9.64 -2.34 -10.06
C GLY A 42 -10.35 -3.15 -11.15
N TRP A 43 -11.61 -3.54 -10.94
CA TRP A 43 -12.38 -4.28 -11.95
C TRP A 43 -13.87 -3.99 -11.84
N GLY A 44 -14.60 -4.26 -12.92
CA GLY A 44 -16.04 -4.01 -13.02
C GLY A 44 -16.67 -4.74 -14.20
N PHE A 45 -17.85 -4.27 -14.58
CA PHE A 45 -18.58 -4.79 -15.74
C PHE A 45 -19.14 -3.66 -16.61
N ILE A 46 -19.18 -3.91 -17.91
CA ILE A 46 -19.78 -3.05 -18.92
C ILE A 46 -20.96 -3.79 -19.52
N THR A 47 -22.09 -3.11 -19.66
CA THR A 47 -23.25 -3.63 -20.38
C THR A 47 -23.20 -3.10 -21.81
N PRO A 48 -23.11 -3.99 -22.82
CA PRO A 48 -23.12 -3.58 -24.22
C PRO A 48 -24.48 -2.97 -24.60
N ASP A 49 -24.50 -1.95 -25.46
CA ASP A 49 -25.78 -1.38 -25.95
C ASP A 49 -26.55 -2.34 -26.87
N ASP A 50 -25.87 -3.37 -27.37
CA ASP A 50 -26.46 -4.50 -28.11
C ASP A 50 -27.36 -5.40 -27.24
N GLY A 51 -27.40 -5.18 -25.92
CA GLY A 51 -28.23 -5.96 -24.99
C GLY A 51 -27.72 -7.39 -24.73
N GLY A 52 -26.47 -7.67 -25.11
CA GLY A 52 -25.79 -8.95 -24.89
C GLY A 52 -25.30 -9.18 -23.46
N GLN A 53 -24.41 -10.16 -23.30
CA GLN A 53 -23.84 -10.53 -22.01
C GLN A 53 -22.94 -9.44 -21.43
N ASP A 54 -22.95 -9.27 -20.10
CA ASP A 54 -22.08 -8.33 -19.40
C ASP A 54 -20.59 -8.66 -19.67
N ILE A 55 -19.81 -7.62 -20.00
CA ILE A 55 -18.39 -7.74 -20.34
C ILE A 55 -17.55 -7.44 -19.11
N PHE A 56 -16.66 -8.36 -18.76
CA PHE A 56 -15.72 -8.16 -17.67
C PHE A 56 -14.65 -7.14 -18.04
N VAL A 57 -14.40 -6.14 -17.18
CA VAL A 57 -13.35 -5.13 -17.40
C VAL A 57 -12.38 -5.08 -16.24
N HIS A 58 -11.09 -5.03 -16.57
CA HIS A 58 -9.99 -4.84 -15.62
C HIS A 58 -9.32 -3.48 -15.81
N GLN A 59 -8.80 -2.87 -14.74
CA GLN A 59 -8.16 -1.55 -14.81
C GLN A 59 -6.97 -1.49 -15.78
N SER A 60 -6.31 -2.63 -16.06
CA SER A 60 -5.12 -2.67 -16.92
C SER A 60 -5.43 -2.39 -18.39
N VAL A 61 -6.67 -2.61 -18.83
CA VAL A 61 -7.09 -2.45 -20.23
C VAL A 61 -7.72 -1.09 -20.52
N ILE A 62 -7.96 -0.28 -19.48
CA ILE A 62 -8.58 1.05 -19.59
C ILE A 62 -7.53 2.05 -20.09
N GLN A 63 -7.81 2.71 -21.20
CA GLN A 63 -7.03 3.81 -21.76
C GLN A 63 -7.34 5.10 -21.01
N MET A 64 -6.49 5.41 -20.03
CA MET A 64 -6.56 6.65 -19.26
C MET A 64 -5.18 6.96 -18.68
N THR A 65 -4.86 8.25 -18.59
CA THR A 65 -3.69 8.72 -17.85
C THR A 65 -3.94 8.76 -16.33
N GLY A 66 -2.98 8.23 -15.56
CA GLY A 66 -3.06 8.24 -14.09
C GLY A 66 -3.88 7.08 -13.50
N PHE A 67 -4.93 7.41 -12.74
CA PHE A 67 -5.70 6.42 -11.98
C PHE A 67 -6.84 5.85 -12.83
N ARG A 68 -6.63 4.65 -13.37
CA ARG A 68 -7.53 3.96 -14.30
C ARG A 68 -8.80 3.48 -13.58
N SER A 69 -9.92 4.12 -13.88
CA SER A 69 -11.23 3.73 -13.38
C SER A 69 -12.31 4.12 -14.38
N LEU A 70 -13.51 3.58 -14.24
CA LEU A 70 -14.69 3.96 -15.01
C LEU A 70 -15.71 4.62 -14.10
N GLY A 71 -16.41 5.64 -14.60
CA GLY A 71 -17.59 6.19 -13.96
C GLY A 71 -18.77 5.22 -14.01
N ASP A 72 -19.66 5.31 -13.02
CA ASP A 72 -20.93 4.59 -13.06
C ASP A 72 -21.81 5.19 -14.18
N ASP A 73 -22.40 4.33 -15.03
CA ASP A 73 -23.21 4.70 -16.21
C ASP A 73 -22.45 5.49 -17.31
N GLU A 74 -21.11 5.47 -17.29
CA GLU A 74 -20.29 6.13 -18.32
C GLU A 74 -20.34 5.37 -19.65
N GLU A 75 -20.56 6.09 -20.75
CA GLU A 75 -20.49 5.53 -22.11
C GLU A 75 -19.03 5.29 -22.51
N VAL A 76 -18.73 4.09 -22.97
CA VAL A 76 -17.37 3.64 -23.31
C VAL A 76 -17.35 2.82 -24.59
N GLU A 77 -16.24 2.91 -25.29
CA GLU A 77 -15.90 2.03 -26.40
C GLU A 77 -14.95 0.96 -25.90
N PHE A 78 -15.27 -0.30 -26.18
CA PHE A 78 -14.46 -1.41 -25.72
C PHE A 78 -14.34 -2.49 -26.78
N GLU A 79 -13.31 -3.29 -26.61
CA GLU A 79 -13.01 -4.44 -27.43
C GLU A 79 -13.09 -5.67 -26.55
N CYS A 80 -13.90 -6.66 -26.93
CA CYS A 80 -14.08 -7.88 -26.14
C CYS A 80 -13.47 -9.10 -26.83
N LYS A 81 -12.90 -10.00 -26.02
CA LYS A 81 -12.48 -11.33 -26.44
C LYS A 81 -13.21 -12.41 -25.65
N THR A 82 -13.39 -13.56 -26.27
CA THR A 82 -13.94 -14.74 -25.61
C THR A 82 -12.85 -15.40 -24.76
N SER A 83 -13.15 -15.60 -23.48
CA SER A 83 -12.26 -16.23 -22.50
C SER A 83 -12.96 -17.41 -21.82
N ASP A 84 -12.22 -18.25 -21.09
CA ASP A 84 -12.80 -19.42 -20.37
C ASP A 84 -13.89 -19.03 -19.36
N LYS A 85 -13.89 -17.77 -18.92
CA LYS A 85 -14.81 -17.21 -17.91
C LYS A 85 -15.94 -16.36 -18.51
N GLY A 86 -16.02 -16.26 -19.84
CA GLY A 86 -16.96 -15.39 -20.55
C GLY A 86 -16.26 -14.29 -21.33
N LEU A 87 -17.00 -13.24 -21.68
CA LEU A 87 -16.49 -12.10 -22.44
C LEU A 87 -15.67 -11.17 -21.54
N GLU A 88 -14.43 -10.92 -21.93
CA GLU A 88 -13.53 -9.98 -21.23
C GLU A 88 -13.09 -8.85 -22.16
N ALA A 89 -12.95 -7.65 -21.62
CA ALA A 89 -12.45 -6.50 -22.37
C ALA A 89 -10.92 -6.55 -22.50
N THR A 90 -10.42 -6.38 -23.72
CA THR A 90 -8.99 -6.29 -24.04
C THR A 90 -8.52 -4.83 -24.08
N LEU A 91 -9.40 -3.92 -24.47
CA LEU A 91 -9.14 -2.49 -24.56
C LEU A 91 -10.44 -1.73 -24.24
N VAL A 92 -10.35 -0.67 -23.45
CA VAL A 92 -11.49 0.20 -23.11
C VAL A 92 -11.05 1.66 -23.22
N SER A 93 -11.80 2.47 -23.96
CA SER A 93 -11.60 3.92 -24.11
C SER A 93 -12.92 4.66 -23.90
N GLY A 94 -12.84 5.98 -23.72
CA GLY A 94 -14.00 6.85 -23.77
C GLY A 94 -14.63 6.89 -25.18
N PRO A 95 -15.76 7.61 -25.34
CA PRO A 95 -16.39 7.80 -26.63
C PRO A 95 -15.46 8.53 -27.60
N GLU A 96 -15.46 8.12 -28.87
CA GLU A 96 -14.58 8.62 -29.93
C GLU A 96 -13.08 8.42 -29.64
N GLY A 97 -12.73 7.46 -28.77
CA GLY A 97 -11.36 7.17 -28.37
C GLY A 97 -10.74 8.18 -27.41
N ALA A 98 -11.54 9.03 -26.75
CA ALA A 98 -11.09 9.92 -25.69
C ALA A 98 -10.62 9.15 -24.43
N ASP A 99 -9.92 9.82 -23.52
CA ASP A 99 -9.66 9.29 -22.18
C ASP A 99 -10.98 9.07 -21.42
N CYS A 100 -11.10 7.97 -20.68
CA CYS A 100 -12.25 7.76 -19.77
C CYS A 100 -12.33 8.87 -18.71
N ALA A 101 -13.55 9.29 -18.34
CA ALA A 101 -13.77 10.31 -17.32
C ALA A 101 -13.37 9.80 -15.92
N GLY A 102 -13.67 8.52 -15.67
CA GLY A 102 -13.26 7.80 -14.47
C GLY A 102 -14.14 8.05 -13.25
N SER A 103 -13.94 7.23 -12.22
CA SER A 103 -14.79 7.22 -11.03
C SER A 103 -14.57 8.45 -10.13
N HIS A 104 -15.66 9.06 -9.67
CA HIS A 104 -15.61 10.13 -8.65
C HIS A 104 -15.10 9.59 -7.30
N ARG A 105 -15.24 8.28 -7.08
CA ARG A 105 -14.72 7.57 -5.91
C ARG A 105 -13.25 7.22 -6.10
N ARG A 106 -12.35 8.21 -5.98
CA ARG A 106 -10.93 7.90 -5.76
C ARG A 106 -10.82 6.95 -4.57
N PRO A 107 -10.13 5.80 -4.67
CA PRO A 107 -10.02 4.90 -3.56
C PRO A 107 -9.25 5.68 -2.51
N GLN A 108 -9.96 6.08 -1.47
CA GLN A 108 -9.37 6.77 -0.35
C GLN A 108 -8.36 5.77 0.18
N THR A 109 -7.08 5.98 -0.15
CA THR A 109 -5.99 5.26 0.48
C THR A 109 -6.34 5.43 1.93
N ARG A 110 -6.70 4.33 2.61
CA ARG A 110 -6.97 4.39 4.03
C ARG A 110 -5.63 4.78 4.62
N LYS A 111 -5.36 6.08 4.67
CA LYS A 111 -4.42 6.70 5.59
C LYS A 111 -5.03 6.29 6.90
N ARG A 112 -4.62 5.11 7.38
CA ARG A 112 -4.84 4.70 8.75
C ARG A 112 -4.29 5.91 9.47
N PHE A 113 -5.15 6.71 10.06
CA PHE A 113 -4.75 7.68 11.05
C PHE A 113 -4.13 6.80 12.13
N ARG A 114 -2.83 6.51 11.99
CA ARG A 114 -2.06 5.83 13.02
C ARG A 114 -2.16 6.81 14.16
N LYS A 115 -3.05 6.50 15.11
CA LYS A 115 -3.37 7.35 16.26
C LYS A 115 -2.04 7.77 16.84
N ILE A 116 -1.63 9.01 16.54
CA ILE A 116 -0.27 9.44 16.83
C ILE A 116 -0.25 9.77 18.31
N ARG A 117 0.67 9.18 19.04
CA ARG A 117 0.77 9.39 20.48
C ARG A 117 1.22 10.82 20.73
N CYS A 118 0.58 11.50 21.67
CA CYS A 118 1.04 12.81 22.11
C CYS A 118 2.40 12.68 22.80
N TYR A 119 3.42 13.41 22.33
CA TYR A 119 4.77 13.38 22.91
C TYR A 119 4.84 14.02 24.31
N ASN A 120 3.83 14.80 24.72
CA ASN A 120 3.75 15.39 26.06
C ASN A 120 3.12 14.43 27.09
N CYS A 121 1.92 13.88 26.81
CA CYS A 121 1.21 13.04 27.79
C CYS A 121 1.32 11.52 27.55
N GLY A 122 1.85 11.09 26.40
CA GLY A 122 1.98 9.67 26.07
C GLY A 122 0.67 8.93 25.74
N GLU A 123 -0.47 9.64 25.71
CA GLU A 123 -1.76 9.03 25.39
C GLU A 123 -2.01 8.97 23.87
N PHE A 124 -2.70 7.92 23.43
CA PHE A 124 -3.16 7.79 22.06
C PHE A 124 -4.38 8.69 21.86
N ALA A 125 -4.14 9.97 21.62
CA ALA A 125 -5.15 11.01 21.55
C ALA A 125 -5.20 11.69 20.17
N ASN A 126 -6.25 12.45 19.91
CA ASN A 126 -6.42 13.25 18.69
C ASN A 126 -5.68 14.60 18.75
N HIS A 127 -4.66 14.73 19.60
CA HIS A 127 -3.92 15.98 19.80
C HIS A 127 -2.41 15.76 19.78
N ILE A 128 -1.68 16.80 19.39
CA ILE A 128 -0.21 16.86 19.42
C ILE A 128 0.26 17.54 20.71
N ALA A 129 1.55 17.40 21.06
CA ALA A 129 2.13 17.95 22.29
C ALA A 129 1.80 19.44 22.54
N ALA A 130 1.82 20.26 21.49
CA ALA A 130 1.48 21.68 21.56
C ALA A 130 0.02 21.98 21.94
N LYS A 131 -0.88 21.01 21.76
CA LYS A 131 -2.32 21.11 22.09
C LYS A 131 -2.71 20.19 23.25
N CYS A 132 -1.73 19.71 24.00
CA CYS A 132 -1.98 18.85 25.16
C CYS A 132 -2.50 19.72 26.31
N THR A 133 -3.59 19.28 26.94
CA THR A 133 -4.21 19.98 28.08
C THR A 133 -3.43 19.84 29.38
N LEU A 134 -2.44 18.94 29.42
CA LEU A 134 -1.46 18.88 30.49
C LEU A 134 -0.37 19.91 30.22
N GLY A 135 0.06 20.64 31.26
CA GLY A 135 1.26 21.49 31.19
C GLY A 135 2.49 20.69 30.73
N PRO A 136 3.62 21.36 30.45
CA PRO A 136 4.83 20.69 29.94
C PRO A 136 5.25 19.56 30.90
N GLN A 137 5.13 18.32 30.43
CA GLN A 137 5.50 17.14 31.21
C GLN A 137 6.97 16.78 30.93
N PRO A 138 7.67 16.16 31.90
CA PRO A 138 8.98 15.58 31.64
C PRO A 138 8.88 14.56 30.49
N LYS A 139 9.93 14.48 29.66
CA LYS A 139 9.97 13.51 28.57
C LYS A 139 10.08 12.11 29.15
N ARG A 140 9.30 11.18 28.60
CA ARG A 140 9.24 9.79 29.07
C ARG A 140 9.44 8.84 27.91
N CYS A 141 10.00 7.67 28.19
CA CYS A 141 10.06 6.58 27.23
C CYS A 141 8.65 6.23 26.73
N HIS A 142 8.42 6.35 25.43
CA HIS A 142 7.12 6.02 24.83
C HIS A 142 6.82 4.51 24.76
N HIS A 143 7.72 3.65 25.26
CA HIS A 143 7.51 2.21 25.34
C HIS A 143 7.13 1.76 26.76
N CYS A 144 7.94 2.08 27.77
CA CYS A 144 7.74 1.65 29.16
C CYS A 144 7.27 2.76 30.12
N LYS A 145 7.20 4.02 29.65
CA LYS A 145 6.83 5.22 30.44
C LYS A 145 7.82 5.60 31.56
N SER A 146 9.04 5.05 31.60
CA SER A 146 10.09 5.55 32.51
C SER A 146 10.50 6.98 32.14
N GLU A 147 10.85 7.77 33.15
CA GLU A 147 11.31 9.17 33.01
C GLU A 147 12.85 9.24 32.91
N ASP A 148 13.53 8.13 33.20
CA ASP A 148 14.99 8.03 33.30
C ASP A 148 15.69 7.86 31.94
N HIS A 149 14.95 7.41 30.92
CA HIS A 149 15.50 7.15 29.59
C HIS A 149 14.47 7.43 28.49
N LEU A 150 14.97 7.62 27.27
CA LEU A 150 14.13 7.72 26.07
C LEU A 150 14.02 6.35 25.38
N ILE A 151 13.09 6.22 24.43
CA ILE A 151 12.85 4.95 23.71
C ILE A 151 14.10 4.39 23.01
N ALA A 152 15.08 5.23 22.72
CA ALA A 152 16.37 4.84 22.15
C ALA A 152 17.17 3.92 23.08
N GLU A 153 17.06 4.12 24.39
CA GLU A 153 17.84 3.47 25.44
C GLU A 153 16.95 2.61 26.35
N CYS A 154 15.75 2.27 25.88
CA CYS A 154 14.78 1.56 26.70
C CYS A 154 15.20 0.10 26.93
N PRO A 155 15.49 -0.30 28.19
CA PRO A 155 16.03 -1.62 28.50
C PRO A 155 15.02 -2.74 28.24
N THR A 156 13.72 -2.41 28.20
CA THR A 156 12.64 -3.36 27.94
C THR A 156 12.26 -3.45 26.46
N ARG A 157 12.78 -2.57 25.61
CA ARG A 157 12.49 -2.59 24.17
C ARG A 157 13.38 -3.62 23.48
N LYS A 158 12.83 -4.78 23.16
CA LYS A 158 13.48 -5.80 22.30
C LYS A 158 13.83 -5.14 20.97
N ARG A 159 15.12 -4.85 20.75
CA ARG A 159 15.61 -4.21 19.52
C ARG A 159 15.31 -5.16 18.36
N ASN A 160 14.29 -4.85 17.55
CA ASN A 160 13.98 -5.67 16.39
C ASN A 160 15.17 -5.57 15.43
N SER A 161 15.80 -6.71 15.15
CA SER A 161 17.04 -6.84 14.37
C SER A 161 16.81 -6.48 12.90
N THR A 162 16.73 -5.19 12.59
CA THR A 162 16.82 -4.72 11.20
C THR A 162 17.46 -3.34 11.18
N SER A 163 18.74 -3.31 11.52
CA SER A 163 19.64 -2.21 11.17
C SER A 163 21.04 -2.80 11.05
N GLY A 164 21.45 -3.09 9.81
CA GLY A 164 22.85 -3.31 9.49
C GLY A 164 23.68 -2.06 9.82
N PRO A 165 24.98 -2.19 10.09
CA PRO A 165 25.84 -1.08 10.38
C PRO A 165 26.10 -0.29 9.09
N SER A 166 25.58 0.93 9.02
CA SER A 166 26.05 1.93 8.06
C SER A 166 27.43 2.41 8.51
N THR A 167 28.40 2.04 7.69
CA THR A 167 29.79 2.48 7.64
C THR A 167 30.02 3.96 7.97
N GLY A 168 31.08 4.24 8.74
CA GLY A 168 31.72 5.55 8.79
C GLY A 168 32.78 5.67 9.88
N GLY A 169 34.06 5.66 9.48
CA GLY A 169 35.14 6.33 10.21
C GLY A 169 36.16 5.42 10.91
N ALA A 170 37.36 5.37 10.37
CA ALA A 170 38.51 4.61 10.85
C ALA A 170 39.31 5.32 11.96
N ALA A 171 40.07 4.51 12.68
CA ALA A 171 41.34 4.77 13.39
C ALA A 171 41.34 5.71 14.61
N ALA A 172 41.67 5.16 15.78
CA ALA A 172 43.06 5.08 16.25
C ALA A 172 43.12 4.48 17.67
N SER A 173 44.06 3.55 17.84
CA SER A 173 44.49 2.94 19.08
C SER A 173 45.07 3.99 20.05
N THR A 174 44.81 3.88 21.35
CA THR A 174 45.84 4.03 22.40
C THR A 174 45.34 3.48 23.73
N SER A 175 46.21 2.71 24.36
CA SER A 175 46.16 2.15 25.70
C SER A 175 46.41 3.20 26.78
N GLY A 176 45.81 3.01 27.96
CA GLY A 176 46.20 3.68 29.20
C GLY A 176 45.20 3.39 30.31
N GLY A 177 45.65 2.74 31.38
CA GLY A 177 44.84 2.43 32.56
C GLY A 177 45.28 3.22 33.78
N GLU A 178 44.33 3.43 34.69
CA GLU A 178 44.44 3.68 36.15
C GLU A 178 42.97 3.78 36.63
N ASP A 179 42.40 2.87 37.43
CA ASP A 179 42.54 2.77 38.90
C ASP A 179 42.33 4.11 39.60
N MET A 180 41.26 4.24 40.39
CA MET A 180 41.25 4.87 41.73
C MET A 180 39.84 4.98 42.30
N SER A 181 39.68 4.36 43.47
CA SER A 181 38.51 4.34 44.35
C SER A 181 38.29 5.67 45.08
N ASN A 182 37.03 6.07 45.28
CA ASN A 182 36.51 6.79 46.46
C ASN A 182 34.99 6.96 46.26
N GLY A 183 34.08 6.80 47.21
CA GLY A 183 34.16 6.87 48.66
C GLY A 183 33.01 7.77 49.14
N SER A 184 32.17 7.23 50.03
CA SER A 184 31.37 7.95 51.06
C SER A 184 30.12 8.73 50.57
N GLN A 185 28.88 8.38 50.95
CA GLN A 185 28.21 8.47 52.27
C GLN A 185 27.71 9.88 52.63
N ALA A 186 26.39 10.03 52.71
CA ALA A 186 25.58 10.93 53.56
C ALA A 186 24.11 10.75 53.10
N ASP A 187 23.20 10.15 53.86
CA ASP A 187 22.49 10.64 55.06
C ASP A 187 21.30 11.57 54.77
N ASP A 188 20.24 11.31 55.54
CA ASP A 188 19.26 12.26 56.10
C ASP A 188 17.79 12.25 55.60
N VAL A 189 16.94 11.74 56.52
CA VAL A 189 15.63 12.21 57.03
C VAL A 189 14.43 12.33 56.08
N SER A 190 13.35 11.56 56.28
CA SER A 190 12.35 11.56 57.36
C SER A 190 11.09 12.35 57.01
N SER A 191 9.95 11.70 57.30
CA SER A 191 8.63 12.28 57.62
C SER A 191 7.68 12.67 56.46
N GLY A 192 6.48 12.09 56.48
CA GLY A 192 5.39 12.55 55.60
C GLY A 192 4.10 11.74 55.57
N LEU A 193 3.59 11.33 56.74
CA LEU A 193 2.19 11.02 57.09
C LEU A 193 1.22 10.47 56.02
N ALA A 194 0.86 9.21 56.21
CA ALA A 194 -0.35 8.60 55.65
C ALA A 194 -1.62 9.22 56.27
N SER A 195 -2.55 9.65 55.43
CA SER A 195 -3.96 9.86 55.80
C SER A 195 -4.84 9.80 54.56
N LEU A 196 -5.37 8.61 54.26
CA LEU A 196 -6.46 8.39 53.33
C LEU A 196 -7.46 7.45 54.00
N THR A 197 -8.40 8.02 54.74
CA THR A 197 -9.64 7.34 55.12
C THR A 197 -10.68 7.55 54.03
N LEU A 198 -11.12 6.41 53.48
CA LEU A 198 -12.25 6.22 52.57
C LEU A 198 -13.51 6.95 53.06
N LYS A 199 -14.16 7.67 52.14
CA LYS A 199 -15.63 7.67 52.06
C LYS A 199 -16.07 7.59 50.60
N ASN A 200 -16.41 6.37 50.21
CA ASN A 200 -17.20 6.06 49.02
C ASN A 200 -18.50 6.88 49.02
N GLY A 201 -18.90 7.34 47.84
CA GLY A 201 -20.19 7.98 47.64
C GLY A 201 -21.36 7.01 47.65
N ASN A 202 -22.58 7.57 47.67
CA ASN A 202 -23.63 7.17 46.74
C ASN A 202 -24.83 8.13 46.82
N GLN A 203 -25.34 8.47 45.63
CA GLN A 203 -26.76 8.69 45.24
C GLN A 203 -27.56 9.78 45.98
N SER A 204 -28.05 10.83 45.32
CA SER A 204 -29.10 10.86 44.26
C SER A 204 -30.43 10.30 44.76
N ASP A 205 -31.45 11.17 44.83
CA ASP A 205 -32.90 10.96 44.62
C ASP A 205 -33.67 12.02 45.46
N LYS A 206 -34.17 13.12 44.88
CA LYS A 206 -35.39 13.25 44.06
C LYS A 206 -36.68 13.13 44.89
N LYS A 207 -37.12 14.24 45.48
CA LYS A 207 -38.49 14.78 45.35
C LYS A 207 -38.52 16.21 45.87
#